data_AF-A0A9P8IEY2-F1
#
_entry.id   AF-A0A9P8IEY2-F1
#
_cell.length_a   1.000
_cell.length_b   1.000
_cell.length_c   1.000
_cell.angle_alpha   90.00
_cell.angle_beta   90.00
_cell.angle_gamma   90.00
#
_symmetry.space_group_name_H-M   'P 1'
#
loop_
_entity.id
_entity.type
_entity.pdbx_description
1 polymer ?
#
loop_
_entity_poly.entity_id
_entity_poly.type
_entity_poly.pdbx_seq_one_letter_code
_entity_poly.pdbx_strand_id
1 'polypeptide(L)'
;MDYDEMDTGNEPRVRVREADSLHADFVLENVDLAFANSLRRVIFAEVPTIAIDLVEIKTNTSVLADEFIAHRLGMIPLNSKNVDELQSKMECEDCTQYCENCSVVLTLHARCTGDEIMKVYARDLVVGGGKNEWLGTPVIT
;
A
#
# COMPACT_ATOMS: atom_id res chain seq x y z
N MET A 1 -39.00 -26.91 5.19
CA MET A 1 -37.79 -26.34 4.59
C MET A 1 -36.67 -26.89 5.44
N ASP A 2 -36.08 -27.97 4.97
CA ASP A 2 -34.98 -28.63 5.66
C ASP A 2 -33.78 -27.71 5.52
N TYR A 3 -33.39 -27.08 6.63
CA TYR A 3 -32.09 -26.45 6.73
C TYR A 3 -31.11 -27.60 6.80
N ASP A 4 -30.38 -27.87 5.71
CA ASP A 4 -29.26 -28.79 5.73
C ASP A 4 -28.37 -28.42 6.93
N GLU A 5 -28.16 -29.39 7.83
CA GLU A 5 -27.23 -29.29 8.94
C GLU A 5 -25.87 -28.87 8.35
N MET A 6 -25.37 -27.69 8.73
CA MET A 6 -23.99 -27.31 8.43
C MET A 6 -23.09 -28.37 9.07
N ASP A 7 -22.49 -29.22 8.23
CA ASP A 7 -21.47 -30.18 8.61
C ASP A 7 -20.35 -29.44 9.38
N THR A 8 -20.32 -29.66 10.69
CA THR A 8 -19.35 -29.07 11.62
C THR A 8 -18.01 -29.83 11.62
N GLY A 9 -17.82 -30.79 10.70
CA GLY A 9 -16.70 -31.73 10.71
C GLY A 9 -15.36 -31.22 10.15
N ASN A 10 -15.34 -30.11 9.42
CA ASN A 10 -14.12 -29.58 8.77
C ASN A 10 -13.84 -28.12 9.12
N GLU A 11 -13.36 -27.88 10.34
CA GLU A 11 -12.78 -26.59 10.68
C GLU A 11 -11.46 -26.38 9.89
N PRO A 12 -11.27 -25.22 9.24
CA PRO A 12 -10.01 -24.87 8.57
C PRO A 12 -8.83 -24.93 9.55
N ARG A 13 -7.75 -25.62 9.17
CA ARG A 13 -6.53 -25.71 9.99
C ARG A 13 -5.34 -25.12 9.27
N VAL A 14 -4.60 -24.26 9.96
CA VAL A 14 -3.36 -23.66 9.43
C VAL A 14 -2.17 -24.26 10.17
N ARG A 15 -1.22 -24.79 9.40
CA ARG A 15 0.08 -25.25 9.90
C ARG A 15 1.19 -24.40 9.31
N VAL A 16 1.71 -23.46 10.09
CA VAL A 16 2.85 -22.62 9.70
C VAL A 16 4.13 -23.45 9.72
N ARG A 17 4.92 -23.36 8.64
CA ARG A 17 6.25 -24.01 8.51
C ARG A 17 7.35 -23.00 8.82
N GLU A 18 7.30 -21.87 8.13
CA GLU A 18 8.28 -20.80 8.22
C GLU A 18 7.57 -19.46 8.06
N ALA A 19 8.02 -18.45 8.81
CA ALA A 19 7.55 -17.09 8.63
C ALA A 19 8.70 -16.13 8.97
N ASP A 20 9.02 -15.25 8.02
CA ASP A 20 9.95 -14.15 8.17
C ASP A 20 9.26 -12.81 7.86
N SER A 21 10.03 -11.72 7.79
CA SER A 21 9.48 -10.39 7.54
C SER A 21 8.94 -10.16 6.11
N LEU A 22 9.27 -11.04 5.17
CA LEU A 22 8.96 -10.96 3.74
C LEU A 22 8.09 -12.12 3.24
N HIS A 23 8.18 -13.29 3.87
CA HIS A 23 7.53 -14.53 3.43
C HIS A 23 6.88 -15.27 4.59
N ALA A 24 5.74 -15.91 4.31
CA ALA A 24 5.09 -16.86 5.19
C ALA A 24 4.75 -18.13 4.42
N ASP A 25 5.38 -19.25 4.80
CA ASP A 25 5.08 -20.60 4.30
C ASP A 25 4.18 -21.32 5.31
N PHE A 26 2.97 -21.67 4.87
CA PHE A 26 2.00 -22.40 5.67
C PHE A 26 1.19 -23.38 4.82
N VAL A 27 0.67 -24.40 5.47
CA VAL A 27 -0.27 -25.37 4.89
C VAL A 27 -1.66 -25.09 5.43
N LEU A 28 -2.62 -24.90 4.51
CA LEU A 28 -4.04 -24.79 4.84
C LEU A 28 -4.72 -26.14 4.59
N GLU A 29 -5.23 -26.75 5.64
CA GLU A 29 -5.87 -28.07 5.67
C GLU A 29 -7.37 -27.91 5.98
N ASN A 30 -8.17 -28.92 5.64
CA ASN A 30 -9.62 -28.96 5.89
C ASN A 30 -10.41 -27.80 5.25
N VAL A 31 -10.03 -27.40 4.04
CA VAL A 31 -10.76 -26.39 3.25
C VAL A 31 -10.99 -26.88 1.83
N ASP A 32 -12.06 -26.38 1.22
CA ASP A 32 -12.30 -26.58 -0.20
C ASP A 32 -11.34 -25.75 -1.06
N LEU A 33 -11.06 -26.23 -2.28
CA LEU A 33 -10.29 -25.49 -3.27
C LEU A 33 -10.91 -24.10 -3.56
N ALA A 34 -12.24 -24.02 -3.58
CA ALA A 34 -12.96 -22.77 -3.78
C ALA A 34 -12.66 -21.75 -2.67
N PHE A 35 -12.60 -22.20 -1.41
CA PHE A 35 -12.27 -21.36 -0.27
C PHE A 35 -10.81 -20.88 -0.35
N ALA A 36 -9.86 -21.81 -0.56
CA ALA A 36 -8.45 -21.47 -0.67
C ALA A 36 -8.15 -20.49 -1.81
N ASN A 37 -8.76 -20.68 -2.98
CA ASN A 37 -8.58 -19.79 -4.12
C ASN A 37 -9.25 -18.42 -3.89
N SER A 38 -10.38 -18.38 -3.19
CA SER A 38 -11.02 -17.12 -2.79
C SER A 38 -10.14 -16.33 -1.84
N LEU A 39 -9.58 -16.97 -0.82
CA LEU A 39 -8.62 -16.35 0.09
C LEU A 39 -7.40 -15.78 -0.65
N ARG A 40 -6.82 -16.54 -1.59
CA ARG A 40 -5.73 -16.06 -2.45
C ARG A 40 -6.14 -14.78 -3.20
N ARG A 41 -7.34 -14.73 -3.79
CA ARG A 41 -7.81 -13.56 -4.54
C ARG A 41 -7.99 -12.33 -3.65
N VAL A 42 -8.53 -12.51 -2.45
CA VAL A 42 -8.69 -11.44 -1.46
C VAL A 42 -7.31 -10.88 -1.06
N ILE A 43 -6.34 -11.75 -0.77
CA ILE A 43 -4.95 -11.32 -0.46
C ILE A 43 -4.35 -10.47 -1.59
N PHE A 44 -4.66 -10.77 -2.85
CA PHE A 44 -4.11 -10.03 -3.99
C PHE A 44 -4.82 -8.70 -4.30
N ALA A 45 -6.12 -8.58 -4.01
CA ALA A 45 -6.92 -7.51 -4.57
C ALA A 45 -7.69 -6.67 -3.55
N GLU A 46 -7.90 -7.17 -2.33
CA GLU A 46 -8.81 -6.56 -1.35
C GLU A 46 -8.11 -6.18 -0.05
N VAL A 47 -6.79 -6.37 0.05
CA VAL A 47 -6.00 -5.85 1.17
C VAL A 47 -5.87 -4.34 1.00
N PRO A 48 -6.36 -3.52 1.96
CA PRO A 48 -6.22 -2.07 1.87
C PRO A 48 -4.75 -1.66 1.94
N THR A 49 -4.32 -0.78 1.05
CA THR A 49 -2.95 -0.27 0.96
C THR A 49 -2.94 1.20 0.59
N ILE A 50 -1.90 1.93 0.98
CA ILE A 50 -1.68 3.32 0.55
C ILE A 50 -0.65 3.40 -0.58
N ALA A 51 -0.90 4.25 -1.57
CA ALA A 51 0.00 4.54 -2.67
C ALA A 51 -0.16 6.00 -3.11
N ILE A 52 0.81 6.51 -3.87
CA ILE A 52 0.74 7.87 -4.42
C ILE A 52 -0.24 7.89 -5.60
N ASP A 53 -1.36 8.59 -5.42
CA ASP A 53 -2.43 8.73 -6.43
C ASP A 53 -2.38 10.11 -7.14
N LEU A 54 -2.14 11.18 -6.38
CA LEU A 54 -2.09 12.54 -6.89
C LEU A 54 -0.66 13.08 -6.84
N VAL A 55 -0.15 13.57 -7.97
CA VAL A 55 1.18 14.17 -8.07
C VAL A 55 1.07 15.58 -8.65
N GLU A 56 1.50 16.57 -7.87
CA GLU A 56 1.56 17.97 -8.29
C GLU A 56 3.01 18.36 -8.61
N ILE A 57 3.31 18.57 -9.90
CA ILE A 57 4.64 18.98 -10.35
C ILE A 57 4.69 20.51 -10.44
N LYS A 58 5.45 21.12 -9.54
CA LYS A 58 5.71 22.58 -9.57
C LYS A 58 6.78 22.96 -10.59
N THR A 59 7.81 22.14 -10.72
CA THR A 59 8.94 22.38 -11.62
C THR A 59 9.59 21.06 -11.97
N ASN A 60 9.69 20.77 -13.27
CA ASN A 60 10.45 19.66 -13.80
C ASN A 60 11.35 20.17 -14.94
N THR A 61 12.67 20.15 -14.70
CA THR A 61 13.70 20.42 -15.72
C THR A 61 14.53 19.18 -16.01
N SER A 62 14.04 18.01 -15.61
CA SER A 62 14.69 16.73 -15.91
C SER A 62 14.41 16.32 -17.36
N VAL A 63 15.06 15.24 -17.79
CA VAL A 63 14.85 14.66 -19.13
C VAL A 63 13.57 13.84 -19.25
N LEU A 64 12.93 13.50 -18.12
CA LEU A 64 11.72 12.67 -18.10
C LEU A 64 10.48 13.56 -18.12
N ALA A 65 9.48 13.14 -18.89
CA ALA A 65 8.17 13.79 -18.89
C ALA A 65 7.46 13.63 -17.55
N ASP A 66 6.57 14.57 -17.25
CA ASP A 66 5.85 14.68 -15.98
C ASP A 66 5.06 13.40 -15.65
N GLU A 67 4.32 12.87 -16.63
CA GLU A 67 3.53 11.66 -16.50
C GLU A 67 4.39 10.42 -16.23
N PHE A 68 5.62 10.40 -16.76
CA PHE A 68 6.54 9.29 -16.55
C PHE A 68 7.07 9.29 -15.12
N ILE A 69 7.36 10.47 -14.56
CA ILE A 69 7.74 10.61 -13.15
C ILE A 69 6.56 10.24 -12.26
N ALA A 70 5.37 10.79 -12.52
CA ALA A 70 4.17 10.51 -11.74
C ALA A 70 3.84 9.01 -11.71
N HIS A 71 3.88 8.33 -12.86
CA HIS A 71 3.65 6.89 -12.94
C HIS A 71 4.68 6.09 -12.12
N ARG A 72 5.96 6.49 -12.16
CA ARG A 72 7.00 5.84 -11.34
C ARG A 72 6.82 6.09 -9.85
N LEU A 73 6.38 7.28 -9.45
CA LEU A 73 6.07 7.60 -8.06
C LEU A 73 4.89 6.75 -7.55
N GLY A 74 3.85 6.54 -8.35
CA GLY A 74 2.71 5.69 -8.01
C GLY A 74 3.07 4.23 -7.73
N MET A 75 4.20 3.74 -8.26
CA MET A 75 4.69 2.37 -8.02
C MET A 75 5.65 2.25 -6.83
N ILE A 76 5.95 3.34 -6.10
CA ILE A 76 6.81 3.26 -4.92
C ILE A 76 6.02 2.65 -3.76
N PRO A 77 6.47 1.54 -3.17
CA PRO A 77 5.79 0.94 -2.03
C PRO A 77 5.89 1.85 -0.80
N LEU A 78 4.74 2.17 -0.22
CA LEU A 78 4.64 2.93 1.02
C LEU A 78 4.22 2.02 2.17
N ASN A 79 4.68 2.34 3.37
CA ASN A 79 4.28 1.65 4.57
C ASN A 79 2.79 1.93 4.85
N SER A 80 2.00 0.86 4.79
CA SER A 80 0.54 0.87 4.99
C SER A 80 0.14 0.38 6.39
N LYS A 81 1.06 0.38 7.36
CA LYS A 81 0.73 -0.01 8.74
C LYS A 81 -0.30 0.97 9.31
N ASN A 82 -1.38 0.44 9.88
CA ASN A 82 -2.53 1.18 10.38
C ASN A 82 -3.27 1.99 9.30
N VAL A 83 -3.32 1.48 8.06
CA VAL A 83 -4.12 2.10 6.98
C VAL A 83 -5.61 2.21 7.35
N ASP A 84 -6.12 1.34 8.23
CA ASP A 84 -7.50 1.37 8.71
C ASP A 84 -7.85 2.64 9.52
N GLU A 85 -6.86 3.38 10.01
CA GLU A 85 -7.05 4.67 10.67
C GLU A 85 -7.27 5.83 9.68
N LEU A 86 -6.97 5.59 8.40
CA LEU A 86 -7.19 6.54 7.30
C LEU A 86 -8.57 6.28 6.70
N GLN A 87 -9.35 7.33 6.51
CA GLN A 87 -10.62 7.20 5.81
C GLN A 87 -10.37 7.03 4.31
N SER A 88 -11.19 6.21 3.66
CA SER A 88 -11.20 6.13 2.21
C SER A 88 -11.50 7.50 1.61
N LYS A 89 -10.75 7.90 0.58
CA LYS A 89 -10.98 9.15 -0.16
C LYS A 89 -12.42 9.27 -0.69
N MET A 90 -13.08 8.15 -0.98
CA MET A 90 -14.47 8.13 -1.45
C MET A 90 -15.50 8.33 -0.34
N GLU A 91 -15.14 8.06 0.91
CA GLU A 91 -16.03 8.13 2.09
C GLU A 91 -15.80 9.41 2.92
N CYS A 92 -14.78 10.20 2.59
CA CYS A 92 -14.46 11.42 3.31
C CYS A 92 -15.42 12.57 2.93
N GLU A 93 -16.48 12.77 3.71
CA GLU A 93 -17.48 13.82 3.50
C GLU A 93 -16.96 15.24 3.80
N ASP A 94 -15.89 15.36 4.60
CA ASP A 94 -15.39 16.62 5.13
C ASP A 94 -14.30 17.30 4.26
N CYS A 95 -14.06 16.84 3.02
CA CYS A 95 -13.01 17.42 2.17
C CYS A 95 -13.37 17.48 0.69
N THR A 96 -12.84 18.49 -0.02
CA THR A 96 -13.10 18.70 -1.46
C THR A 96 -12.08 18.00 -2.37
N GLN A 97 -10.85 17.79 -1.88
CA GLN A 97 -9.77 17.13 -2.63
C GLN A 97 -9.04 16.10 -1.77
N TYR A 98 -8.43 16.56 -0.67
CA TYR A 98 -7.75 15.73 0.32
C TYR A 98 -7.64 16.48 1.66
N CYS A 99 -7.50 15.76 2.76
CA CYS A 99 -7.27 16.30 4.10
C CYS A 99 -6.40 15.36 4.94
N GLU A 100 -6.10 15.74 6.18
CA GLU A 100 -5.26 14.97 7.11
C GLU A 100 -5.90 13.63 7.57
N ASN A 101 -7.21 13.44 7.35
CA ASN A 101 -7.91 12.20 7.71
C ASN A 101 -7.95 11.17 6.57
N CYS A 102 -7.81 11.60 5.31
CA CYS A 102 -7.98 10.73 4.14
C CYS A 102 -6.73 10.67 3.24
N SER A 103 -5.66 11.39 3.58
CA SER A 103 -4.44 11.44 2.77
C SER A 103 -3.19 11.68 3.61
N VAL A 104 -2.05 11.28 3.04
CA VAL A 104 -0.72 11.61 3.54
C VAL A 104 -0.01 12.39 2.42
N VAL A 105 0.57 13.53 2.75
CA VAL A 105 1.24 14.39 1.77
C VAL A 105 2.73 14.10 1.77
N LEU A 106 3.30 13.81 0.60
CA LEU A 106 4.73 13.65 0.42
C LEU A 106 5.29 14.79 -0.44
N THR A 107 6.48 15.28 -0.08
CA THR A 107 7.17 16.34 -0.81
C THR A 107 8.54 15.85 -1.29
N LEU A 108 8.85 16.10 -2.56
CA LEU A 108 10.15 15.78 -3.16
C LEU A 108 10.82 17.07 -3.67
N HIS A 109 11.99 17.37 -3.13
CA HIS A 109 12.82 18.49 -3.57
C HIS A 109 14.22 18.00 -3.92
N ALA A 110 14.50 17.88 -5.23
CA ALA A 110 15.79 17.48 -5.75
C ALA A 110 16.31 18.54 -6.73
N ARG A 111 17.54 19.01 -6.51
CA ARG A 111 18.24 19.94 -7.40
C ARG A 111 19.69 19.53 -7.52
N CYS A 112 20.12 19.19 -8.73
CA CYS A 112 21.53 18.90 -9.00
C CYS A 112 22.32 20.22 -9.03
N THR A 113 23.31 20.36 -8.15
CA THR A 113 24.20 21.54 -8.06
C THR A 113 25.66 21.22 -8.38
N GLY A 114 26.00 19.93 -8.54
CA GLY A 114 27.34 19.48 -8.90
C GLY A 114 27.44 19.06 -10.37
N ASP A 115 28.67 18.71 -10.78
CA ASP A 115 28.97 18.25 -12.13
C ASP A 115 28.70 16.74 -12.35
N GLU A 116 28.43 16.00 -11.27
CA GLU A 116 28.12 14.57 -11.31
C GLU A 116 26.61 14.30 -11.41
N ILE A 117 26.27 13.09 -11.86
CA ILE A 117 24.87 12.65 -11.98
C ILE A 117 24.27 12.47 -10.58
N MET A 118 23.33 13.35 -10.21
CA MET A 118 22.51 13.20 -9.01
C MET A 118 21.45 12.11 -9.23
N LYS A 119 21.44 11.10 -8.35
CA LYS A 119 20.40 10.08 -8.30
C LYS A 119 19.34 10.47 -7.28
N VAL A 120 18.08 10.40 -7.68
CA VAL A 120 16.93 10.65 -6.81
C VAL A 120 16.28 9.31 -6.45
N TYR A 121 16.08 9.08 -5.16
CA TYR A 121 15.61 7.83 -4.58
C TYR A 121 14.32 8.04 -3.79
N ALA A 122 13.63 6.94 -3.48
CA ALA A 122 12.43 6.99 -2.64
C ALA A 122 12.69 7.61 -1.25
N ARG A 123 13.89 7.44 -0.69
CA ARG A 123 14.30 8.06 0.59
C ARG A 123 14.35 9.59 0.57
N ASP A 124 14.38 10.20 -0.62
CA ASP A 124 14.40 11.66 -0.77
C ASP A 124 12.98 12.27 -0.68
N LEU A 125 11.95 11.41 -0.60
CA LEU A 125 10.57 11.83 -0.29
C LEU A 125 10.45 12.15 1.19
N VAL A 126 9.97 13.35 1.49
CA VAL A 126 9.69 13.81 2.85
C VAL A 126 8.20 13.69 3.11
N VAL A 127 7.83 12.91 4.13
CA VAL A 127 6.44 12.77 4.57
C VAL A 127 6.07 13.99 5.41
N GLY A 128 5.04 14.72 4.99
CA GLY A 128 4.50 15.87 5.72
C GLY A 128 3.28 15.47 6.54
N GLY A 129 3.32 15.75 7.85
CA GLY A 129 2.18 15.75 8.76
C GLY A 129 1.26 14.52 8.69
N GLY A 130 1.45 13.55 9.59
CA GLY A 130 0.56 12.41 9.75
C GLY A 130 0.25 12.16 11.23
N LYS A 131 -0.92 11.58 11.52
CA LYS A 131 -1.28 11.13 12.89
C LYS A 131 -0.32 10.04 13.41
N ASN A 132 0.31 9.29 12.50
CA ASN A 132 1.22 8.19 12.78
C ASN A 132 2.57 8.40 12.09
N GLU A 133 3.66 8.09 12.81
CA GLU A 133 5.04 8.33 12.35
C GLU A 133 5.46 7.44 11.16
N TRP A 134 4.76 6.34 10.92
CA TRP A 134 5.16 5.34 9.92
C TRP A 134 4.30 5.31 8.65
N LEU A 135 3.08 5.85 8.69
CA LEU A 135 2.14 5.76 7.57
C LEU A 135 2.64 6.60 6.39
N GLY A 136 2.71 6.02 5.20
CA GLY A 136 3.17 6.72 4.00
C GLY A 136 4.69 6.87 3.89
N THR A 137 5.47 6.32 4.84
CA THR A 137 6.92 6.28 4.70
C THR A 137 7.34 5.30 3.59
N PRO A 138 8.27 5.66 2.68
CA PRO A 138 8.72 4.75 1.63
C PRO A 138 9.40 3.52 2.23
N VAL A 139 9.07 2.33 1.72
CA VAL A 139 9.73 1.09 2.13
C VAL A 139 11.09 1.00 1.43
N ILE A 140 12.16 1.14 2.20
CA ILE A 140 13.54 1.05 1.72
C ILE A 140 14.05 -0.36 2.08
N THR A 141 14.42 -1.12 1.05
CA THR A 141 15.04 -2.45 1.18
C THR A 141 16.47 -2.42 0.67
#